data_AF-A0A1I8J0X1-F1
#
_entry.id   AF-A0A1I8J0X1-F1
#
_cell.length_a   1.000
_cell.length_b   1.000
_cell.length_c   1.000
_cell.angle_alpha   90.00
_cell.angle_beta   90.00
_cell.angle_gamma   90.00
#
_symmetry.space_group_name_H-M   'P 1'
#
loop_
_entity.id
_entity.type
_entity.pdbx_description
1 polymer ?
#
loop_
_entity_poly.entity_id
_entity_poly.type
_entity_poly.pdbx_seq_one_letter_code
_entity_poly.pdbx_strand_id
1 'polypeptide(L)'
;ISMNSDPGIRVVVQNILQHLIDRHSYREAFSRVRLLPLPDSSTGAPSPRHDKPSRQDMQFMRSAMGSELLTHLYTQLQEESNRVDNFEKLYTTLCLLALETAADEALVEFFRLGLQTQDFLVSDRCGLKIVHKSAAMAVVAALFTLLCGLQPCKGIDAHVAEVIEQRNSKAPHFLPKVAFNRNNTAKSYATESITPELLFSTDQIESELKAAGFDTSTLRQPYESLMDLRAKLGDEINASNRGGFVGFGRQQPKRRESTFHCK
;
A
#
# COMPACT_ATOMS: atom_id res chain seq x y z
N ILE A 1 -5.27 -3.40 9.59
CA ILE A 1 -6.31 -3.38 8.50
C ILE A 1 -6.59 -4.80 8.03
N SER A 2 -7.71 -5.04 7.33
CA SER A 2 -8.11 -6.42 7.00
C SER A 2 -7.22 -7.10 5.96
N MET A 3 -6.60 -8.22 6.31
CA MET A 3 -5.88 -9.10 5.36
C MET A 3 -6.81 -10.13 4.70
N ASN A 4 -8.12 -9.88 4.72
CA ASN A 4 -9.10 -10.80 4.17
C ASN A 4 -8.99 -10.88 2.63
N SER A 5 -9.14 -12.09 2.07
CA SER A 5 -9.11 -12.32 0.63
C SER A 5 -10.29 -11.65 -0.10
N ASP A 6 -11.41 -11.43 0.58
CA ASP A 6 -12.58 -10.76 0.03
C ASP A 6 -12.35 -9.24 -0.11
N PRO A 7 -12.36 -8.69 -1.34
CA PRO A 7 -12.16 -7.26 -1.57
C PRO A 7 -13.26 -6.39 -0.94
N GLY A 8 -14.51 -6.87 -0.86
CA GLY A 8 -15.63 -6.15 -0.27
C GLY A 8 -15.45 -6.00 1.25
N ILE A 9 -14.98 -7.03 1.94
CA ILE A 9 -14.66 -6.95 3.38
C ILE A 9 -13.53 -5.94 3.62
N ARG A 10 -12.49 -5.93 2.77
CA ARG A 10 -11.41 -4.93 2.87
C ARG A 10 -11.94 -3.50 2.72
N VAL A 11 -12.88 -3.25 1.81
CA VAL A 11 -13.55 -1.94 1.66
C VAL A 11 -14.31 -1.54 2.93
N VAL A 12 -15.07 -2.46 3.53
CA VAL A 12 -15.82 -2.19 4.77
C VAL A 12 -14.87 -1.83 5.92
N VAL A 13 -13.83 -2.63 6.13
CA VAL A 13 -12.86 -2.38 7.20
C VAL A 13 -12.08 -1.08 6.97
N GLN A 14 -11.69 -0.78 5.72
CA GLN A 14 -11.08 0.50 5.40
C GLN A 14 -12.03 1.67 5.68
N ASN A 15 -13.32 1.55 5.35
CA ASN A 15 -14.29 2.57 5.69
C ASN A 15 -14.37 2.81 7.20
N ILE A 16 -14.44 1.75 8.01
CA ILE A 16 -14.48 1.89 9.48
C ILE A 16 -13.22 2.63 9.97
N LEU A 17 -12.04 2.18 9.55
CA LEU A 17 -10.78 2.82 9.92
C LEU A 17 -10.75 4.30 9.53
N GLN A 18 -11.18 4.62 8.30
CA GLN A 18 -11.22 5.99 7.82
C GLN A 18 -12.10 6.87 8.71
N HIS A 19 -13.27 6.40 9.17
CA HIS A 19 -14.12 7.18 10.08
C HIS A 19 -13.48 7.40 11.46
N LEU A 20 -12.58 6.51 11.90
CA LEU A 20 -11.85 6.66 13.17
C LEU A 20 -10.70 7.67 13.05
N ILE A 21 -10.06 7.76 11.89
CA ILE A 21 -8.93 8.67 11.63
C ILE A 21 -9.41 10.07 11.25
N ASP A 22 -10.50 10.16 10.48
CA ASP A 22 -10.96 11.39 9.84
C ASP A 22 -11.62 12.37 10.82
N ARG A 23 -10.81 13.20 11.46
CA ARG A 23 -11.28 14.23 12.40
C ARG A 23 -11.82 15.46 11.68
N HIS A 24 -11.27 15.78 10.51
CA HIS A 24 -11.60 17.00 9.77
C HIS A 24 -12.51 16.79 8.56
N SER A 25 -13.10 15.60 8.41
CA SER A 25 -14.02 15.26 7.32
C SER A 25 -13.38 15.30 5.92
N TYR A 26 -12.09 14.94 5.81
CA TYR A 26 -11.34 14.85 4.56
C TYR A 26 -11.73 13.66 3.69
N ARG A 27 -12.44 12.65 4.22
CA ARG A 27 -12.81 11.44 3.46
C ARG A 27 -13.53 11.73 2.16
N GLU A 28 -14.49 12.66 2.17
CA GLU A 28 -15.23 13.00 0.95
C GLU A 28 -14.29 13.64 -0.07
N ALA A 29 -13.43 14.55 0.40
CA ALA A 29 -12.43 15.20 -0.42
C ALA A 29 -11.44 14.21 -1.03
N PHE A 30 -11.10 13.08 -0.40
CA PHE A 30 -10.15 12.10 -0.94
C PHE A 30 -10.79 10.79 -1.44
N SER A 31 -12.12 10.77 -1.57
CA SER A 31 -12.88 9.61 -2.02
C SER A 31 -12.54 9.13 -3.44
N ARG A 32 -11.95 10.00 -4.26
CA ARG A 32 -11.49 9.70 -5.61
C ARG A 32 -10.01 9.99 -5.73
N VAL A 33 -9.28 9.06 -6.35
CA VAL A 33 -7.86 9.23 -6.66
C VAL A 33 -7.70 10.36 -7.68
N ARG A 34 -6.90 11.37 -7.33
CA ARG A 34 -6.57 12.49 -8.22
C ARG A 34 -5.20 13.04 -7.90
N LEU A 35 -4.58 13.68 -8.88
CA LEU A 35 -3.42 14.52 -8.64
C LEU A 35 -3.87 15.80 -7.94
N LEU A 36 -3.14 16.23 -6.93
CA LEU A 36 -3.33 17.56 -6.35
C LEU A 36 -2.45 18.57 -7.10
N PRO A 37 -2.91 19.82 -7.22
CA PRO A 37 -2.06 20.93 -7.63
C PRO A 37 -0.80 20.96 -6.76
N LEU A 38 0.36 21.05 -7.41
CA LEU A 38 1.62 21.26 -6.71
C LEU A 38 1.67 22.70 -6.14
N PRO A 39 2.47 23.00 -5.11
CA PRO A 39 2.45 24.27 -4.36
C PRO A 39 2.58 25.56 -5.21
N ASP A 40 3.17 25.43 -6.39
CA ASP A 40 3.44 26.46 -7.40
C ASP A 40 2.37 26.51 -8.52
N SER A 41 1.37 25.63 -8.48
CA SER A 41 0.20 25.65 -9.36
C SER A 41 -0.88 26.56 -8.78
N SER A 42 -1.31 27.57 -9.54
CA SER A 42 -2.30 28.61 -9.17
C SER A 42 -3.74 28.11 -8.88
N THR A 43 -3.93 26.83 -8.61
CA THR A 43 -5.22 26.17 -8.43
C THR A 43 -5.46 25.89 -6.95
N GLY A 44 -6.48 26.55 -6.38
CA GLY A 44 -6.91 26.45 -4.99
C GLY A 44 -7.42 25.07 -4.59
N ALA A 45 -6.51 24.09 -4.51
CA ALA A 45 -6.72 22.87 -3.77
C ALA A 45 -7.02 23.22 -2.29
N PRO A 46 -7.74 22.36 -1.56
CA PRO A 46 -7.81 22.49 -0.12
C PRO A 46 -6.39 22.49 0.42
N SER A 47 -5.90 23.66 0.84
CA SER A 47 -4.63 23.78 1.54
C SER A 47 -4.78 22.94 2.81
N PRO A 48 -4.03 21.84 2.97
CA PRO A 48 -4.05 21.08 4.20
C PRO A 48 -3.86 22.04 5.38
N ARG A 49 -4.77 22.03 6.35
CA ARG A 49 -4.57 22.84 7.54
C ARG A 49 -3.31 22.35 8.26
N HIS A 50 -2.39 23.27 8.55
CA HIS A 50 -1.16 23.03 9.29
C HIS A 50 -1.37 22.91 10.81
N ASP A 51 -2.54 22.45 11.26
CA ASP A 51 -2.73 22.21 12.69
C ASP A 51 -1.83 21.04 13.07
N LYS A 52 -0.94 21.28 14.04
CA LYS A 52 0.00 20.24 14.46
C LYS A 52 -0.81 19.04 14.99
N PRO A 53 -0.55 17.83 14.48
CA PRO A 53 -1.18 16.60 14.94
C PRO A 53 -0.93 16.41 16.44
N SER A 54 -1.81 15.68 17.12
CA SER A 54 -1.65 15.49 18.56
C SER A 54 -0.38 14.67 18.88
N ARG A 55 0.18 14.86 20.08
CA ARG A 55 1.33 14.08 20.53
C ARG A 55 1.05 12.57 20.55
N GLN A 56 -0.20 12.18 20.76
CA GLN A 56 -0.61 10.77 20.71
C GLN A 56 -0.58 10.23 19.29
N ASP A 57 -1.01 11.01 18.30
CA ASP A 57 -0.98 10.61 16.88
C ASP A 57 0.46 10.49 16.37
N MET A 58 1.31 11.46 16.71
CA MET A 58 2.75 11.41 16.41
C MET A 58 3.40 10.16 17.02
N GLN A 59 3.08 9.85 18.28
CA GLN A 59 3.60 8.65 18.93
C GLN A 59 3.05 7.35 18.31
N PHE A 60 1.79 7.36 17.83
CA PHE A 60 1.21 6.22 17.13
C PHE A 60 1.94 5.93 15.83
N MET A 61 2.23 6.94 15.00
CA MET A 61 2.96 6.74 13.74
C MET A 61 4.39 6.25 13.97
N ARG A 62 5.04 6.66 15.06
CA ARG A 62 6.36 6.14 15.49
C ARG A 62 6.31 4.74 16.09
N SER A 63 5.13 4.28 16.49
CA SER A 63 4.99 2.98 17.12
C SER A 63 5.09 1.86 16.08
N ALA A 64 5.39 0.64 16.55
CA ALA A 64 5.34 -0.54 15.71
C ALA A 64 3.98 -0.69 14.98
N MET A 65 2.88 -0.25 15.61
CA MET A 65 1.55 -0.31 14.99
C MET A 65 1.40 0.63 13.79
N GLY A 66 2.03 1.82 13.83
CA GLY A 66 2.04 2.75 12.69
C GLY A 66 2.83 2.18 11.50
N SER A 67 4.01 1.62 11.78
CA SER A 67 4.83 0.93 10.78
C SER A 67 4.11 -0.30 10.19
N GLU A 68 3.46 -1.09 11.04
CA GLU A 68 2.67 -2.26 10.64
C GLU A 68 1.44 -1.85 9.79
N LEU A 69 0.82 -0.71 10.09
CA LEU A 69 -0.27 -0.17 9.28
C LEU A 69 0.19 0.19 7.87
N LEU A 70 1.33 0.88 7.73
CA LEU A 70 1.90 1.20 6.41
C LEU A 70 2.32 -0.06 5.65
N THR A 71 2.90 -1.04 6.35
CA THR A 71 3.24 -2.35 5.77
C THR A 71 2.00 -3.06 5.23
N HIS A 72 0.89 -3.02 5.96
CA HIS A 72 -0.36 -3.59 5.48
C HIS A 72 -0.95 -2.82 4.29
N LEU A 73 -0.85 -1.49 4.26
CA LEU A 73 -1.31 -0.70 3.10
C LEU A 73 -0.48 -1.02 1.86
N TYR A 74 0.83 -1.17 2.02
CA TYR A 74 1.75 -1.63 0.98
C TYR A 74 1.35 -3.01 0.44
N THR A 75 1.11 -4.01 1.30
CA THR A 75 0.71 -5.34 0.84
C THR A 75 -0.68 -5.33 0.18
N GLN A 76 -1.62 -4.54 0.70
CA GLN A 76 -2.94 -4.40 0.09
C GLN A 76 -2.89 -3.76 -1.31
N LEU A 77 -1.95 -2.86 -1.60
CA LEU A 77 -1.78 -2.32 -2.97
C LEU A 77 -1.39 -3.39 -3.99
N GLN A 78 -0.89 -4.54 -3.53
CA GLN A 78 -0.44 -5.67 -4.34
C GLN A 78 -1.49 -6.78 -4.49
N GLU A 79 -2.67 -6.64 -3.87
CA GLU A 79 -3.69 -7.68 -3.91
C GLU A 79 -4.36 -7.78 -5.29
N GLU A 80 -4.23 -8.96 -5.92
CA GLU A 80 -4.82 -9.27 -7.24
C GLU A 80 -6.35 -9.19 -7.24
N SER A 81 -6.97 -9.43 -6.08
CA SER A 81 -8.42 -9.36 -5.89
C SER A 81 -8.95 -7.92 -5.82
N ASN A 82 -8.08 -6.91 -5.79
CA ASN A 82 -8.50 -5.53 -5.73
C ASN A 82 -9.37 -5.12 -6.91
N ARG A 83 -10.38 -4.32 -6.58
CA ARG A 83 -11.24 -3.59 -7.50
C ARG A 83 -10.98 -2.09 -7.35
N VAL A 84 -11.65 -1.29 -8.19
CA VAL A 84 -11.48 0.17 -8.22
C VAL A 84 -11.73 0.82 -6.85
N ASP A 85 -12.77 0.36 -6.16
CA ASP A 85 -13.15 0.80 -4.82
C ASP A 85 -12.08 0.46 -3.77
N ASN A 86 -11.40 -0.68 -3.88
CA ASN A 86 -10.26 -0.99 -3.00
C ASN A 86 -9.14 0.06 -3.13
N PHE A 87 -8.76 0.40 -4.36
CA PHE A 87 -7.71 1.40 -4.60
C PHE A 87 -8.14 2.80 -4.15
N GLU A 88 -9.39 3.20 -4.39
CA GLU A 88 -9.94 4.47 -3.89
C GLU A 88 -9.92 4.53 -2.35
N LYS A 89 -10.25 3.42 -1.67
CA LYS A 89 -10.17 3.34 -0.21
C LYS A 89 -8.74 3.34 0.30
N LEU A 90 -7.82 2.64 -0.35
CA LEU A 90 -6.40 2.67 -0.01
C LEU A 90 -5.84 4.09 -0.13
N TYR A 91 -6.13 4.77 -1.24
CA TYR A 91 -5.75 6.17 -1.44
C TYR A 91 -6.34 7.09 -0.35
N THR A 92 -7.64 6.96 -0.06
CA THR A 92 -8.29 7.75 1.00
C THR A 92 -7.58 7.53 2.34
N THR A 93 -7.31 6.28 2.71
CA THR A 93 -6.63 5.96 3.98
C THR A 93 -5.22 6.54 4.03
N LEU A 94 -4.44 6.45 2.94
CA LEU A 94 -3.12 7.08 2.85
C LEU A 94 -3.19 8.60 3.02
N CYS A 95 -4.16 9.26 2.38
CA CYS A 95 -4.35 10.71 2.51
C CYS A 95 -4.71 11.11 3.94
N LEU A 96 -5.62 10.37 4.58
CA LEU A 96 -5.99 10.63 5.97
C LEU A 96 -4.80 10.44 6.91
N LEU A 97 -4.01 9.38 6.74
CA LEU A 97 -2.83 9.18 7.58
C LEU A 97 -1.82 10.33 7.41
N ALA A 98 -1.58 10.76 6.16
CA ALA A 98 -0.69 11.89 5.89
C ALA A 98 -1.21 13.19 6.54
N LEU A 99 -2.52 13.45 6.45
CA LEU A 99 -3.13 14.71 6.92
C LEU A 99 -3.42 14.75 8.42
N GLU A 100 -3.87 13.64 9.01
CA GLU A 100 -4.43 13.59 10.36
C GLU A 100 -3.43 13.07 11.40
N THR A 101 -2.38 12.36 10.98
CA THR A 101 -1.50 11.62 11.90
C THR A 101 -0.02 12.02 11.84
N ALA A 102 0.29 13.18 11.26
CA ALA A 102 1.63 13.79 11.17
C ALA A 102 2.46 13.47 9.92
N ALA A 103 2.17 14.19 8.83
CA ALA A 103 2.99 14.22 7.63
C ALA A 103 4.49 14.38 7.92
N ASP A 104 4.90 15.33 8.78
CA ASP A 104 6.32 15.66 8.94
C ASP A 104 7.18 14.51 9.47
N GLU A 105 6.68 13.75 10.45
CA GLU A 105 7.47 12.69 11.10
C GLU A 105 7.39 11.36 10.36
N ALA A 106 6.32 11.15 9.57
CA ALA A 106 6.11 9.94 8.78
C ALA A 106 6.35 10.16 7.27
N LEU A 107 6.83 11.34 6.86
CA LEU A 107 7.02 11.73 5.47
C LEU A 107 7.86 10.71 4.71
N VAL A 108 8.99 10.33 5.31
CA VAL A 108 9.93 9.36 4.77
C VAL A 108 9.28 7.99 4.58
N GLU A 109 8.40 7.57 5.50
CA GLU A 109 7.68 6.30 5.39
C GLU A 109 6.62 6.32 4.27
N PHE A 110 5.96 7.44 4.02
CA PHE A 110 5.05 7.56 2.87
C PHE A 110 5.80 7.53 1.53
N PHE A 111 6.94 8.21 1.44
CA PHE A 111 7.81 8.11 0.26
C PHE A 111 8.33 6.69 0.06
N ARG A 112 8.79 6.04 1.14
CA ARG A 112 9.20 4.63 1.14
C ARG A 112 8.09 3.71 0.62
N LEU A 113 6.86 3.86 1.12
CA LEU A 113 5.70 3.07 0.67
C LEU A 113 5.45 3.26 -0.83
N GLY A 114 5.47 4.50 -1.31
CA GLY A 114 5.24 4.80 -2.72
C GLY A 114 6.35 4.26 -3.63
N LEU A 115 7.61 4.47 -3.26
CA LEU A 115 8.79 4.00 -3.99
C LEU A 115 8.82 2.46 -4.06
N GLN A 116 8.61 1.78 -2.95
CA GLN A 116 8.61 0.31 -2.96
C GLN A 116 7.40 -0.29 -3.66
N THR A 117 6.24 0.36 -3.57
CA THR A 117 5.09 -0.04 -4.40
C THR A 117 5.48 0.04 -5.87
N GLN A 118 6.10 1.14 -6.32
CA GLN A 118 6.58 1.28 -7.69
C GLN A 118 7.61 0.20 -8.05
N ASP A 119 8.63 -0.02 -7.22
CA ASP A 119 9.69 -1.02 -7.45
C ASP A 119 9.11 -2.44 -7.60
N PHE A 120 8.13 -2.79 -6.75
CA PHE A 120 7.42 -4.05 -6.89
C PHE A 120 6.70 -4.13 -8.24
N LEU A 121 5.94 -3.12 -8.64
CA LEU A 121 5.11 -3.15 -9.85
C LEU A 121 5.91 -3.29 -11.15
N VAL A 122 7.13 -2.73 -11.18
CA VAL A 122 8.04 -2.82 -12.32
C VAL A 122 8.93 -4.07 -12.30
N SER A 123 9.00 -4.77 -11.16
CA SER A 123 9.81 -5.99 -11.05
C SER A 123 9.26 -7.13 -11.91
N ASP A 124 10.16 -7.99 -12.39
CA ASP A 124 9.82 -9.22 -13.13
C ASP A 124 8.98 -10.21 -12.30
N ARG A 125 8.99 -10.06 -10.97
CA ARG A 125 8.22 -10.89 -10.04
C ARG A 125 6.74 -10.46 -9.96
N CYS A 126 6.39 -9.29 -10.47
CA CYS A 126 5.03 -8.78 -10.37
C CYS A 126 4.08 -9.46 -11.37
N GLY A 127 3.26 -10.38 -10.86
CA GLY A 127 2.20 -11.07 -11.61
C GLY A 127 0.92 -10.26 -11.83
N LEU A 128 0.86 -8.99 -11.42
CA LEU A 128 -0.34 -8.17 -11.54
C LEU A 128 -0.66 -7.81 -12.99
N LYS A 129 -1.95 -7.78 -13.33
CA LYS A 129 -2.42 -7.29 -14.63
C LYS A 129 -2.11 -5.81 -14.78
N ILE A 130 -1.92 -5.34 -16.02
CA ILE A 130 -1.63 -3.92 -16.30
C ILE A 130 -2.66 -2.96 -15.71
N VAL A 131 -3.93 -3.36 -15.61
CA VAL A 131 -5.00 -2.56 -14.97
C VAL A 131 -4.71 -2.31 -13.48
N HIS A 132 -4.29 -3.36 -12.75
CA HIS A 132 -3.91 -3.27 -11.34
C HIS A 132 -2.62 -2.47 -11.16
N LYS A 133 -1.62 -2.72 -12.01
CA LYS A 133 -0.37 -1.94 -12.02
C LYS A 133 -0.67 -0.45 -12.23
N SER A 134 -1.55 -0.15 -13.17
CA SER A 134 -1.98 1.20 -13.50
C SER A 134 -2.68 1.91 -12.35
N ALA A 135 -3.63 1.22 -11.69
CA ALA A 135 -4.33 1.77 -10.54
C ALA A 135 -3.37 2.05 -9.37
N ALA A 136 -2.47 1.11 -9.06
CA ALA A 136 -1.48 1.28 -7.99
C ALA A 136 -0.47 2.41 -8.31
N MET A 137 0.06 2.48 -9.52
CA MET A 137 0.95 3.59 -9.97
C MET A 137 0.25 4.96 -9.87
N ALA A 138 -1.04 5.01 -10.21
CA ALA A 138 -1.84 6.22 -10.09
C ALA A 138 -2.09 6.62 -8.63
N VAL A 139 -2.27 5.65 -7.71
CA VAL A 139 -2.33 5.92 -6.26
C VAL A 139 -0.99 6.50 -5.76
N VAL A 140 0.15 5.92 -6.17
CA VAL A 140 1.48 6.44 -5.80
C VAL A 140 1.68 7.88 -6.31
N ALA A 141 1.34 8.14 -7.58
CA ALA A 141 1.40 9.48 -8.15
C ALA A 141 0.55 10.49 -7.37
N ALA A 142 -0.69 10.14 -7.07
CA ALA A 142 -1.60 10.98 -6.29
C ALA A 142 -1.09 11.23 -4.86
N LEU A 143 -0.54 10.19 -4.20
CA LEU A 143 0.08 10.32 -2.89
C LEU A 143 1.25 11.30 -2.94
N PHE A 144 2.17 11.18 -3.91
CA PHE A 144 3.34 12.06 -3.97
C PHE A 144 2.95 13.52 -4.21
N THR A 145 1.93 13.79 -5.05
CA THR A 145 1.42 15.17 -5.20
C THR A 145 0.82 15.73 -3.90
N LEU A 146 0.22 14.89 -3.06
CA LEU A 146 -0.23 15.29 -1.72
C LEU A 146 0.96 15.59 -0.80
N LEU A 147 1.98 14.73 -0.77
CA LEU A 147 3.15 14.92 0.08
C LEU A 147 3.90 16.22 -0.27
N CYS A 148 4.04 16.53 -1.56
CA CYS A 148 4.59 17.81 -2.05
C CYS A 148 3.79 19.02 -1.51
N GLY A 149 2.45 18.91 -1.46
CA GLY A 149 1.59 19.94 -0.90
C GLY A 149 1.67 20.07 0.62
N LEU A 150 2.06 19.01 1.34
CA LEU A 150 2.17 18.99 2.81
C LEU A 150 3.52 19.52 3.28
N GLN A 151 4.58 19.12 2.60
CA GLN A 151 5.95 19.53 2.89
C GLN A 151 6.63 19.94 1.58
N PRO A 152 6.49 21.23 1.18
CA PRO A 152 7.07 21.71 -0.06
C PRO A 152 8.58 21.57 -0.05
N CYS A 153 9.09 20.78 -0.99
CA CYS A 153 10.51 20.57 -1.19
C CYS A 153 10.78 20.72 -2.68
N LYS A 154 11.31 21.88 -3.09
CA LYS A 154 11.36 22.29 -4.51
C LYS A 154 11.96 21.23 -5.44
N GLY A 155 12.99 20.50 -5.01
CA GLY A 155 13.59 19.45 -5.82
C GLY A 155 12.70 18.21 -5.97
N ILE A 156 11.97 17.84 -4.91
CA ILE A 156 10.95 16.78 -4.98
C ILE A 156 9.76 17.24 -5.82
N ASP A 157 9.28 18.47 -5.63
CA ASP A 157 8.14 19.03 -6.37
C ASP A 157 8.44 19.02 -7.87
N ALA A 158 9.62 19.48 -8.28
CA ALA A 158 10.07 19.48 -9.67
C ALA A 158 10.19 18.06 -10.25
N HIS A 159 10.77 17.13 -9.48
CA HIS A 159 10.89 15.73 -9.88
C HIS A 159 9.53 15.05 -10.06
N VAL A 160 8.61 15.26 -9.12
CA VAL A 160 7.25 14.74 -9.21
C VAL A 160 6.53 15.34 -10.41
N ALA A 161 6.64 16.64 -10.64
CA ALA A 161 6.07 17.30 -11.82
C ALA A 161 6.59 16.69 -13.14
N GLU A 162 7.91 16.49 -13.24
CA GLU A 162 8.56 15.90 -14.42
C GLU A 162 8.04 14.48 -14.70
N VAL A 163 8.01 13.61 -13.70
CA VAL A 163 7.51 12.23 -13.87
C VAL A 163 6.02 12.22 -14.25
N ILE A 164 5.22 13.12 -13.68
CA ILE A 164 3.80 13.26 -14.04
C ILE A 164 3.65 13.70 -15.51
N GLU A 165 4.48 14.63 -15.99
CA GLU A 165 4.47 15.07 -17.39
C GLU A 165 4.87 13.94 -18.35
N GLN A 166 5.94 13.18 -18.01
CA GLN A 166 6.36 12.01 -18.79
C GLN A 166 5.26 10.94 -18.83
N ARG A 167 4.61 10.66 -17.70
CA ARG A 167 3.45 9.74 -17.66
C ARG A 167 2.29 10.27 -18.49
N ASN A 168 1.97 11.56 -18.41
CA ASN A 168 0.84 12.12 -19.15
C ASN A 168 1.04 12.02 -20.67
N SER A 169 2.27 12.15 -21.15
CA SER A 169 2.62 12.05 -22.57
C SER A 169 2.76 10.62 -23.07
N LYS A 170 3.47 9.75 -22.33
CA LYS A 170 3.86 8.41 -22.79
C LYS A 170 3.03 7.27 -22.19
N ALA A 171 2.57 7.41 -20.95
CA ALA A 171 1.89 6.34 -20.20
C ALA A 171 0.72 6.87 -19.36
N PRO A 172 -0.30 7.49 -19.98
CA PRO A 172 -1.35 8.19 -19.24
C PRO A 172 -2.19 7.26 -18.36
N HIS A 173 -2.18 5.96 -18.66
CA HIS A 173 -2.78 4.90 -17.83
C HIS A 173 -2.14 4.77 -16.43
N PHE A 174 -0.93 5.30 -16.18
CA PHE A 174 -0.34 5.40 -14.85
C PHE A 174 -0.79 6.63 -14.04
N LEU A 175 -1.70 7.44 -14.59
CA LEU A 175 -2.26 8.61 -13.92
C LEU A 175 -3.75 8.41 -13.59
N PRO A 176 -4.26 9.06 -12.53
CA PRO A 176 -5.62 8.81 -12.05
C PRO A 176 -6.72 9.00 -13.09
N LYS A 177 -6.59 10.02 -13.96
CA LYS A 177 -7.58 10.35 -14.99
C LYS A 177 -7.90 9.18 -15.91
N VAL A 178 -6.90 8.38 -16.29
CA VAL A 178 -7.11 7.19 -17.12
C VAL A 178 -7.26 5.96 -16.24
N ALA A 179 -6.40 5.74 -15.24
CA ALA A 179 -6.43 4.52 -14.42
C ALA A 179 -7.80 4.23 -13.77
N PHE A 180 -8.51 5.27 -13.33
CA PHE A 180 -9.81 5.17 -12.65
C PHE A 180 -11.01 5.51 -13.55
N ASN A 181 -10.79 5.62 -14.87
CA ASN A 181 -11.89 5.79 -15.81
C ASN A 181 -12.68 4.49 -15.96
N ARG A 182 -13.93 4.50 -15.50
CA ARG A 182 -14.84 3.35 -15.53
C ARG A 182 -15.23 2.89 -16.94
N ASN A 183 -14.98 3.72 -17.96
CA ASN A 183 -15.24 3.39 -19.36
C ASN A 183 -14.03 2.73 -20.05
N ASN A 184 -12.93 2.51 -19.34
CA ASN A 184 -11.77 1.85 -19.92
C ASN A 184 -12.08 0.42 -20.34
N THR A 185 -11.55 0.05 -21.50
CA THR A 185 -11.44 -1.33 -21.97
C THR A 185 -9.99 -1.82 -21.89
N ALA A 186 -9.74 -3.11 -22.13
CA ALA A 186 -8.39 -3.66 -22.19
C ALA A 186 -7.46 -2.92 -23.17
N LYS A 187 -8.00 -2.31 -24.22
CA LYS A 187 -7.25 -1.52 -25.22
C LYS A 187 -6.79 -0.15 -24.70
N SER A 188 -7.27 0.29 -23.55
CA SER A 188 -6.93 1.59 -22.96
C SER A 188 -5.57 1.59 -22.26
N TYR A 189 -4.95 0.41 -22.13
CA TYR A 189 -3.70 0.19 -21.43
C TYR A 189 -2.62 -0.17 -22.45
N ALA A 190 -1.53 0.59 -22.46
CA ALA A 190 -0.37 0.27 -23.29
C ALA A 190 0.30 -1.00 -22.75
N THR A 191 0.90 -1.78 -23.65
CA THR A 191 1.71 -2.97 -23.32
C THR A 191 3.21 -2.68 -23.43
N GLU A 192 3.58 -1.43 -23.68
CA GLU A 192 4.96 -1.00 -23.82
C GLU A 192 5.72 -1.16 -22.50
N SER A 193 7.04 -1.30 -22.63
CA SER A 193 7.93 -1.46 -21.49
C SER A 193 7.94 -0.18 -20.64
N ILE A 194 7.95 -0.34 -19.32
CA ILE A 194 8.03 0.76 -18.38
C ILE A 194 9.47 1.29 -18.40
N THR A 195 9.67 2.49 -18.93
CA THR A 195 10.99 3.11 -19.02
C THR A 195 11.34 3.92 -17.76
N PRO A 196 12.64 4.12 -17.44
CA PRO A 196 13.06 4.80 -16.22
C PRO A 196 12.51 6.21 -16.03
N GLU A 197 12.28 6.97 -17.11
CA GLU A 197 11.71 8.33 -17.03
C GLU A 197 10.24 8.37 -16.57
N LEU A 198 9.56 7.21 -16.54
CA LEU A 198 8.22 7.08 -15.99
C LEU A 198 8.24 6.82 -14.47
N LEU A 199 9.41 6.66 -13.87
CA LEU A 199 9.59 6.23 -12.49
C LEU A 199 10.09 7.36 -11.60
N PHE A 200 9.54 7.41 -10.39
CA PHE A 200 10.10 8.27 -9.35
C PHE A 200 11.46 7.72 -8.92
N SER A 201 12.53 8.50 -9.13
CA SER A 201 13.87 8.22 -8.64
C SER A 201 13.97 8.24 -7.12
N THR A 202 14.30 7.10 -6.52
CA THR A 202 14.64 6.98 -5.09
C THR A 202 15.84 7.85 -4.71
N ASP A 203 16.87 7.90 -5.56
CA ASP A 203 18.10 8.65 -5.28
C ASP A 203 17.82 10.16 -5.18
N GLN A 204 17.00 10.68 -6.08
CA GLN A 204 16.63 12.10 -6.10
C GLN A 204 15.77 12.46 -4.89
N ILE A 205 14.75 11.66 -4.58
CA ILE A 205 13.91 11.88 -3.40
C ILE A 205 14.74 11.78 -2.11
N GLU A 206 15.63 10.79 -1.99
CA GLU A 206 16.50 10.64 -0.82
C GLU A 206 17.44 11.85 -0.64
N SER A 207 18.05 12.33 -1.73
CA SER A 207 18.95 13.48 -1.69
C SER A 207 18.23 14.74 -1.22
N GLU A 208 17.05 15.01 -1.75
CA GLU A 208 16.24 16.18 -1.38
C GLU A 208 15.72 16.10 0.06
N LEU A 209 15.27 14.91 0.51
CA LEU A 209 14.88 14.69 1.90
C LEU A 209 16.05 14.91 2.88
N LYS A 210 17.25 14.42 2.55
CA LYS A 210 18.46 14.68 3.35
C LYS A 210 18.81 16.17 3.39
N ALA A 211 18.72 16.86 2.25
CA ALA A 211 18.97 18.30 2.16
C ALA A 211 17.97 19.11 3.00
N ALA A 212 16.72 18.63 3.11
CA ALA A 212 15.70 19.20 3.98
C ALA A 212 15.81 18.77 5.46
N GLY A 213 16.78 17.92 5.81
CA GLY A 213 17.06 17.52 7.20
C GLY A 213 16.27 16.31 7.72
N PHE A 214 15.60 15.55 6.84
CA PHE A 214 14.91 14.33 7.23
C PHE A 214 15.89 13.16 7.41
N ASP A 215 15.61 12.28 8.38
CA ASP A 215 16.32 10.99 8.50
C ASP A 215 15.78 10.01 7.46
N THR A 216 16.58 9.66 6.47
CA THR A 216 16.21 8.73 5.39
C THR A 216 16.67 7.30 5.64
N SER A 217 17.08 6.94 6.87
CA SER A 217 17.61 5.62 7.23
C SER A 217 16.68 4.45 6.89
N THR A 218 15.37 4.70 6.87
CA THR A 218 14.34 3.71 6.55
C THR A 218 13.91 3.70 5.10
N LEU A 219 14.20 4.74 4.31
CA LEU A 219 13.66 4.94 2.96
C LEU A 219 13.91 3.75 2.02
N ARG A 220 15.06 3.09 2.16
CA ARG A 220 15.46 1.91 1.37
C ARG A 220 15.19 0.58 2.05
N GLN A 221 14.75 0.56 3.30
CA GLN A 221 14.50 -0.69 4.01
C GLN A 221 13.30 -1.39 3.41
N PRO A 222 13.39 -2.63 2.91
CA PRO A 222 12.25 -3.31 2.29
C PRO A 222 11.08 -3.49 3.27
N TYR A 223 9.86 -3.30 2.81
CA TYR A 223 8.68 -3.87 3.44
C TYR A 223 8.66 -5.38 3.19
N GLU A 224 8.12 -6.14 4.15
CA GLU A 224 7.82 -7.55 3.88
C GLU A 224 6.75 -7.61 2.78
N SER A 225 7.05 -8.29 1.67
CA SER A 225 6.09 -8.39 0.58
C SER A 225 4.96 -9.36 0.93
N LEU A 226 3.82 -9.20 0.25
CA LEU A 226 2.70 -10.13 0.38
C LEU A 226 3.12 -11.57 -0.01
N MET A 227 4.04 -11.71 -0.97
CA MET A 227 4.59 -13.01 -1.36
C MET A 227 5.43 -13.62 -0.25
N ASP A 228 6.27 -12.82 0.41
CA ASP A 228 7.09 -13.29 1.55
C ASP A 228 6.19 -13.71 2.72
N LEU A 229 5.14 -12.94 2.98
CA LEU A 229 4.18 -13.25 4.04
C LEU A 229 3.38 -14.52 3.73
N ARG A 230 2.96 -14.71 2.47
CA ARG A 230 2.29 -15.94 2.01
C ARG A 230 3.22 -17.15 2.07
N ALA A 231 4.49 -16.99 1.72
CA ALA A 231 5.50 -18.04 1.83
C ALA A 231 5.70 -18.45 3.30
N LYS A 232 5.89 -17.48 4.21
CA LYS A 232 5.98 -17.72 5.66
C LYS A 232 4.75 -18.45 6.20
N LEU A 233 3.54 -18.01 5.83
CA LEU A 233 2.29 -18.66 6.26
C LEU A 233 2.18 -20.10 5.73
N GLY A 234 2.59 -20.33 4.48
CA GLY A 234 2.66 -21.67 3.89
C GLY A 234 3.63 -22.58 4.63
N ASP A 235 4.80 -22.06 5.00
CA ASP A 235 5.81 -22.78 5.78
C ASP A 235 5.32 -23.09 7.21
N GLU A 236 4.64 -22.15 7.88
CA GLU A 236 4.03 -22.35 9.20
C GLU A 236 2.92 -23.41 9.20
N ILE A 237 2.03 -23.38 8.20
CA ILE A 237 0.97 -24.39 8.03
C ILE A 237 1.61 -25.77 7.78
N ASN A 238 2.65 -25.83 6.94
CA ASN A 238 3.39 -27.07 6.67
C ASN A 238 4.14 -27.59 7.90
N ALA A 239 4.74 -26.71 8.69
CA ALA A 239 5.40 -27.07 9.95
C ALA A 239 4.39 -27.58 11.00
N SER A 240 3.23 -26.93 11.11
CA SER A 240 2.13 -27.36 11.99
C SER A 240 1.59 -28.74 11.58
N ASN A 241 1.41 -28.99 10.29
CA ASN A 241 0.99 -30.29 9.76
C ASN A 241 2.03 -31.40 9.99
N ARG A 242 3.33 -31.09 10.03
CA ARG A 242 4.39 -32.05 10.38
C ARG A 242 4.46 -32.35 11.88
N GLY A 243 4.00 -31.44 12.74
CA GLY A 243 3.93 -31.62 14.20
C GLY A 243 2.73 -32.44 14.69
N GLY A 244 1.72 -32.66 13.84
CA GLY A 244 0.44 -33.31 14.21
C GLY A 244 0.41 -34.84 14.16
N PHE A 245 1.49 -35.52 13.80
CA PHE A 245 1.53 -37.00 13.68
C PHE A 245 2.39 -37.64 14.77
N VAL A 246 2.10 -37.35 16.05
CA VAL A 246 2.51 -38.24 17.15
C VAL A 246 1.38 -39.24 17.36
N GLY A 247 1.60 -40.45 16.85
CA GLY A 247 0.60 -41.51 16.76
C GLY A 247 -0.06 -41.84 18.10
N PHE A 248 -1.39 -41.80 18.12
CA PHE A 248 -2.16 -42.66 19.02
C PHE A 248 -1.91 -44.11 18.58
N GLY A 249 -1.04 -44.80 19.32
CA GLY A 249 -0.77 -46.21 19.13
C GLY A 249 -2.07 -47.01 19.17
N ARG A 250 -2.38 -47.68 18.06
CA ARG A 250 -3.38 -48.75 18.01
C ARG A 250 -2.96 -49.84 19.01
N GLN A 251 -3.60 -49.89 20.18
CA GLN A 251 -3.61 -51.12 20.97
C GLN A 251 -4.42 -52.17 20.20
N GLN A 252 -3.74 -53.20 19.71
CA GLN A 252 -4.39 -54.40 19.21
C GLN A 252 -5.15 -55.09 20.36
N PRO A 253 -6.40 -55.54 20.16
CA PRO A 253 -7.11 -56.28 21.19
C PRO A 253 -6.54 -57.69 21.30
N LYS A 254 -6.12 -58.09 22.51
CA LYS A 254 -5.74 -59.47 22.84
C LYS A 254 -6.94 -60.40 22.62
N ARG A 255 -6.81 -61.35 21.69
CA ARG A 255 -7.69 -62.51 21.51
C ARG A 255 -7.82 -63.25 22.86
N ARG A 256 -9.02 -63.29 23.44
CA ARG A 256 -9.37 -64.24 24.51
C ARG A 256 -9.83 -65.54 23.84
N GLU A 257 -9.06 -66.61 24.01
CA GLU A 257 -9.51 -67.97 23.74
C GLU A 257 -10.50 -68.37 24.83
N SER A 258 -11.77 -68.50 24.45
CA SER A 258 -12.81 -69.11 25.27
C SER A 258 -12.89 -70.59 24.93
N THR A 259 -12.31 -71.42 25.79
CA THR A 259 -12.54 -72.86 25.84
C THR A 259 -13.97 -73.15 26.27
N PHE A 260 -14.72 -73.81 25.38
CA PHE A 260 -15.99 -74.45 25.70
C PHE A 260 -15.74 -75.66 26.61
N HIS A 261 -16.45 -75.74 27.73
CA HIS A 261 -16.72 -77.02 28.40
C HIS A 261 -18.21 -77.14 28.72
N CYS A 262 -18.77 -78.22 28.19
CA CYS A 262 -20.14 -78.65 28.31
C CYS A 262 -20.38 -79.29 29.68
N LYS A 263 -21.48 -78.92 30.34
CA LYS A 263 -22.41 -79.81 31.06
C LYS A 263 -23.66 -79.02 31.46
#